data_AF-A0A962MND2-F1
#
_entry.id   AF-A0A962MND2-F1
#
_cell.length_a   1.000
_cell.length_b   1.000
_cell.length_c   1.000
_cell.angle_alpha   90.00
_cell.angle_beta   90.00
_cell.angle_gamma   90.00
#
_symmetry.space_group_name_H-M   'P 1'
#
loop_
_entity.id
_entity.type
_entity.pdbx_description
1 polymer ?
#
loop_
_entity_poly.entity_id
_entity_poly.type
_entity_poly.pdbx_seq_one_letter_code
_entity_poly.pdbx_strand_id
1 'polypeptide(L)'
;MQARAIFEGALEAADKTGKPPVPEVMIPLVGAVRELEILRGKVEAVAAQVFEEKGESLDYMVGTMIELPRAALTANEIAQAADFFSFGTNDLTQTCLGMSRDDAANFLPAYVGQGIYERDPFASLDVDGVGRLIEVAIHGGRQTNAAVKLGICGEHGGDPASIAFCESVGLDYVSCSPYRVPIARLAAAQASLRMQEGRLGKSEAPVKGAKKAA
;
A
#
# COMPACT_ATOMS: atom_id res chain seq x y z
N MET A 1 -3.67 14.51 -19.38
CA MET A 1 -2.27 14.99 -19.26
C MET A 1 -1.38 13.91 -18.63
N GLN A 2 -1.55 13.53 -17.35
CA GLN A 2 -0.71 12.47 -16.73
C GLN A 2 -0.90 11.07 -17.33
N ALA A 3 -2.13 10.53 -17.39
CA ALA A 3 -2.38 9.21 -17.97
C ALA A 3 -1.88 9.09 -19.42
N ARG A 4 -2.15 10.10 -20.25
CA ARG A 4 -1.65 10.16 -21.64
C ARG A 4 -0.12 10.09 -21.68
N ALA A 5 0.58 10.90 -20.86
CA ALA A 5 2.03 10.88 -20.80
C ALA A 5 2.61 9.52 -20.36
N ILE A 6 1.95 8.84 -19.42
CA ILE A 6 2.33 7.48 -19.00
C ILE A 6 2.23 6.51 -20.19
N PHE A 7 1.09 6.47 -20.90
CA PHE A 7 0.88 5.51 -21.97
C PHE A 7 1.68 5.82 -23.23
N GLU A 8 1.79 7.08 -23.63
CA GLU A 8 2.65 7.49 -24.75
C GLU A 8 4.12 7.17 -24.47
N GLY A 9 4.60 7.44 -23.25
CA GLY A 9 5.96 7.12 -22.85
C GLY A 9 6.21 5.60 -22.75
N ALA A 10 5.22 4.83 -22.30
CA ALA A 10 5.31 3.38 -22.22
C ALA A 10 5.40 2.73 -23.61
N LEU A 11 4.61 3.21 -24.58
CA LEU A 11 4.68 2.77 -25.98
C LEU A 11 6.03 3.13 -26.59
N GLU A 12 6.49 4.38 -26.42
CA GLU A 12 7.79 4.81 -26.94
C GLU A 12 8.95 3.99 -26.34
N ALA A 13 8.87 3.63 -25.06
CA ALA A 13 9.84 2.76 -24.42
C ALA A 13 9.77 1.31 -24.97
N ALA A 14 8.58 0.80 -25.23
CA ALA A 14 8.37 -0.51 -25.85
C ALA A 14 9.04 -0.57 -27.23
N ASP A 15 8.79 0.43 -28.08
CA ASP A 15 9.36 0.55 -29.43
C ASP A 15 10.88 0.57 -29.41
N LYS A 16 11.46 1.38 -28.52
CA LYS A 16 12.92 1.57 -28.44
C LYS A 16 13.66 0.36 -27.89
N THR A 17 13.05 -0.36 -26.96
CA THR A 17 13.72 -1.43 -26.22
C THR A 17 13.35 -2.85 -26.68
N GLY A 18 12.26 -2.98 -27.45
CA GLY A 18 11.64 -4.26 -27.77
C GLY A 18 11.10 -5.02 -26.54
N LYS A 19 11.00 -4.35 -25.38
CA LYS A 19 10.54 -4.93 -24.11
C LYS A 19 9.45 -4.02 -23.53
N PRO A 20 8.17 -4.32 -23.79
CA PRO A 20 7.08 -3.47 -23.33
C PRO A 20 7.05 -3.42 -21.78
N PRO A 21 7.07 -2.22 -21.17
CA PRO A 21 6.83 -2.10 -19.74
C PRO A 21 5.36 -2.37 -19.44
N VAL A 22 5.05 -2.71 -18.19
CA VAL A 22 3.68 -2.82 -17.67
C VAL A 22 3.44 -1.66 -16.70
N PRO A 23 2.78 -0.56 -17.12
CA PRO A 23 2.53 0.57 -16.23
C PRO A 23 1.54 0.22 -15.12
N GLU A 24 1.86 0.61 -13.89
CA GLU A 24 0.95 0.57 -12.74
C GLU A 24 0.52 2.01 -12.42
N VAL A 25 -0.74 2.36 -12.71
CA VAL A 25 -1.30 3.70 -12.44
C VAL A 25 -2.03 3.68 -11.10
N MET A 26 -1.52 4.44 -10.14
CA MET A 26 -2.06 4.47 -8.78
C MET A 26 -2.83 5.75 -8.49
N ILE A 27 -4.06 5.61 -7.99
CA ILE A 27 -4.90 6.73 -7.57
C ILE A 27 -4.71 6.99 -6.06
N PRO A 28 -4.25 8.18 -5.66
CA PRO A 28 -4.06 8.52 -4.24
C PRO A 28 -5.36 8.98 -3.57
N LEU A 29 -5.35 9.00 -2.23
CA LEU A 29 -6.34 9.55 -1.32
C LEU A 29 -7.78 9.06 -1.55
N VAL A 30 -7.92 7.85 -2.09
CA VAL A 30 -9.24 7.24 -2.27
C VAL A 30 -9.81 6.91 -0.91
N GLY A 31 -11.01 7.42 -0.61
CA GLY A 31 -11.78 7.08 0.58
C GLY A 31 -12.97 6.18 0.26
N ALA A 32 -13.51 6.23 -0.96
CA ALA A 32 -14.68 5.48 -1.40
C ALA A 32 -14.48 4.81 -2.77
N VAL A 33 -15.05 3.62 -2.96
CA VAL A 33 -14.96 2.86 -4.23
C VAL A 33 -15.40 3.69 -5.43
N ARG A 34 -16.44 4.52 -5.27
CA ARG A 34 -16.95 5.37 -6.36
C ARG A 34 -15.93 6.39 -6.85
N GLU A 35 -15.06 6.90 -5.97
CA GLU A 35 -13.98 7.81 -6.36
C GLU A 35 -12.98 7.08 -7.26
N LEU A 36 -12.62 5.85 -6.88
CA LEU A 36 -11.73 5.00 -7.67
C LEU A 36 -12.34 4.63 -9.01
N GLU A 37 -13.61 4.21 -9.07
CA GLU A 37 -14.30 3.88 -10.33
C GLU A 37 -14.29 5.05 -11.32
N ILE A 38 -14.60 6.26 -10.85
CA ILE A 38 -14.62 7.46 -11.69
C ILE A 38 -13.22 7.76 -12.23
N LEU A 39 -12.19 7.66 -11.39
CA LEU A 39 -10.82 7.97 -11.77
C LEU A 39 -10.21 6.88 -12.66
N ARG A 40 -10.48 5.60 -12.37
CA ARG A 40 -10.13 4.45 -13.22
C ARG A 40 -10.74 4.61 -14.61
N GLY A 41 -12.04 4.89 -14.71
CA GLY A 41 -12.69 5.11 -16.01
C GLY A 41 -12.06 6.25 -16.83
N LYS A 42 -11.57 7.31 -16.17
CA LYS A 42 -10.81 8.36 -16.86
C LYS A 42 -9.43 7.90 -17.35
N VAL A 43 -8.73 7.07 -16.57
CA VAL A 43 -7.43 6.49 -16.98
C VAL A 43 -7.63 5.55 -18.17
N GLU A 44 -8.61 4.65 -18.09
CA GLU A 44 -8.92 3.67 -19.14
C GLU A 44 -9.37 4.34 -20.44
N ALA A 45 -10.20 5.39 -20.36
CA ALA A 45 -10.60 6.17 -21.54
C ALA A 45 -9.41 6.83 -22.24
N VAL A 46 -8.46 7.36 -21.47
CA VAL A 46 -7.23 7.96 -22.03
C VAL A 46 -6.31 6.89 -22.60
N ALA A 47 -6.19 5.73 -21.95
CA ALA A 47 -5.42 4.60 -22.47
C ALA A 47 -5.96 4.17 -23.85
N ALA A 48 -7.28 3.96 -23.94
CA ALA A 48 -7.96 3.57 -25.17
C ALA A 48 -7.73 4.59 -26.30
N GLN A 49 -7.83 5.89 -25.99
CA GLN A 49 -7.57 6.95 -26.97
C GLN A 49 -6.11 6.91 -27.47
N VAL A 50 -5.13 6.78 -26.58
CA VAL A 50 -3.71 6.71 -26.97
C VAL A 50 -3.44 5.47 -27.82
N PHE A 51 -4.00 4.32 -27.43
CA PHE A 51 -3.85 3.07 -28.16
C PHE A 51 -4.46 3.14 -29.57
N GLU A 52 -5.63 3.76 -29.72
CA GLU A 52 -6.25 4.01 -31.03
C GLU A 52 -5.40 4.95 -31.89
N GLU A 53 -4.91 6.06 -31.33
CA GLU A 53 -4.06 7.03 -32.03
C GLU A 53 -2.72 6.44 -32.50
N LYS A 54 -2.18 5.46 -31.77
CA LYS A 54 -0.89 4.82 -32.06
C LYS A 54 -1.01 3.51 -32.84
N GLY A 55 -2.19 2.89 -32.85
CA GLY A 55 -2.41 1.57 -33.46
C GLY A 55 -1.77 0.41 -32.68
N GLU A 56 -1.48 0.62 -31.39
CA GLU A 56 -0.77 -0.32 -30.52
C GLU A 56 -1.38 -0.35 -29.13
N SER A 57 -1.10 -1.39 -28.34
CA SER A 57 -1.62 -1.54 -26.97
C SER A 57 -0.58 -2.17 -26.04
N LEU A 58 -0.75 -1.95 -24.74
CA LEU A 58 0.10 -2.48 -23.69
C LEU A 58 -0.77 -2.98 -22.54
N ASP A 59 -0.28 -3.98 -21.81
CA ASP A 59 -0.83 -4.35 -20.52
C ASP A 59 -0.55 -3.25 -19.49
N TYR A 60 -1.54 -2.95 -18.64
CA TYR A 60 -1.40 -2.00 -17.54
C TYR A 60 -2.34 -2.38 -16.40
N MET A 61 -2.09 -1.80 -15.23
CA MET A 61 -2.93 -1.95 -14.05
C MET A 61 -3.36 -0.59 -13.52
N VAL A 62 -4.57 -0.53 -12.97
CA VAL A 62 -5.07 0.62 -12.21
C VAL A 62 -5.37 0.17 -10.79
N GLY A 63 -4.63 0.75 -9.85
CA GLY A 63 -4.75 0.46 -8.42
C GLY A 63 -4.91 1.74 -7.61
N THR A 64 -4.83 1.60 -6.30
CA THR A 64 -5.01 2.73 -5.40
C THR A 64 -4.10 2.68 -4.19
N MET A 65 -3.82 3.85 -3.64
CA MET A 65 -3.18 3.95 -2.34
C MET A 65 -4.21 3.73 -1.24
N ILE A 66 -3.91 2.82 -0.30
CA ILE A 66 -4.68 2.66 0.94
C ILE A 66 -4.00 3.49 2.01
N GLU A 67 -4.44 4.74 2.11
CA GLU A 67 -3.82 5.75 2.97
C GLU A 67 -4.82 6.54 3.82
N LEU A 68 -6.11 6.19 3.72
CA LEU A 68 -7.18 6.71 4.57
C LEU A 68 -7.81 5.56 5.37
N PRO A 69 -8.14 5.73 6.66
CA PRO A 69 -8.78 4.71 7.47
C PRO A 69 -10.09 4.19 6.86
N ARG A 70 -10.88 5.07 6.23
CA ARG A 70 -12.09 4.66 5.52
C ARG A 70 -11.78 3.66 4.40
N ALA A 71 -10.72 3.90 3.63
CA ALA A 71 -10.31 3.03 2.54
C ALA A 71 -9.94 1.63 3.04
N ALA A 72 -9.20 1.58 4.15
CA ALA A 72 -8.86 0.32 4.81
C ALA A 72 -10.10 -0.43 5.30
N LEU A 73 -11.03 0.28 5.95
CA LEU A 73 -12.27 -0.30 6.51
C LEU A 73 -13.24 -0.81 5.43
N THR A 74 -13.24 -0.21 4.24
CA THR A 74 -14.09 -0.59 3.10
C THR A 74 -13.29 -1.25 1.97
N ALA A 75 -12.14 -1.84 2.26
CA ALA A 75 -11.22 -2.36 1.24
C ALA A 75 -11.84 -3.46 0.37
N ASN A 76 -12.81 -4.20 0.90
CA ASN A 76 -13.61 -5.18 0.16
C ASN A 76 -14.40 -4.54 -0.99
N GLU A 77 -14.87 -3.31 -0.86
CA GLU A 77 -15.54 -2.57 -1.94
C GLU A 77 -14.50 -2.03 -2.91
N ILE A 78 -13.43 -1.40 -2.40
CA ILE A 78 -12.38 -0.81 -3.23
C ILE A 78 -11.70 -1.86 -4.13
N ALA A 79 -11.50 -3.07 -3.64
CA ALA A 79 -10.92 -4.18 -4.41
C ALA A 79 -11.76 -4.64 -5.61
N GLN A 80 -13.03 -4.22 -5.73
CA GLN A 80 -13.83 -4.46 -6.93
C GLN A 80 -13.34 -3.64 -8.12
N ALA A 81 -12.67 -2.51 -7.87
CA ALA A 81 -12.21 -1.57 -8.88
C ALA A 81 -10.68 -1.38 -8.89
N ALA A 82 -9.93 -2.07 -8.03
CA ALA A 82 -8.47 -1.96 -7.92
C ALA A 82 -7.77 -3.26 -8.31
N ASP A 83 -6.74 -3.14 -9.14
CA ASP A 83 -5.86 -4.27 -9.49
C ASP A 83 -4.78 -4.50 -8.42
N PHE A 84 -4.42 -3.45 -7.68
CA PHE A 84 -3.46 -3.50 -6.58
C PHE A 84 -3.74 -2.44 -5.50
N PHE A 85 -3.25 -2.69 -4.29
CA PHE A 85 -3.17 -1.73 -3.20
C PHE A 85 -1.71 -1.42 -2.87
N SER A 86 -1.42 -0.13 -2.65
CA SER A 86 -0.18 0.31 -2.01
C SER A 86 -0.52 1.03 -0.71
N PHE A 87 -0.04 0.55 0.43
CA PHE A 87 -0.26 1.22 1.70
C PHE A 87 0.60 2.48 1.80
N GLY A 88 -0.06 3.64 1.73
CA GLY A 88 0.54 4.96 1.97
C GLY A 88 0.61 5.22 3.47
N THR A 89 1.55 4.56 4.13
CA THR A 89 1.56 4.50 5.59
C THR A 89 1.91 5.81 6.28
N ASN A 90 2.52 6.78 5.59
CA ASN A 90 2.71 8.10 6.16
C ASN A 90 1.35 8.76 6.44
N ASP A 91 0.52 8.93 5.41
CA ASP A 91 -0.82 9.51 5.52
C ASP A 91 -1.79 8.63 6.33
N LEU A 92 -1.67 7.29 6.22
CA LEU A 92 -2.45 6.38 7.05
C LEU A 92 -2.13 6.54 8.54
N THR A 93 -0.85 6.67 8.91
CA THR A 93 -0.45 6.98 10.29
C THR A 93 -1.00 8.33 10.73
N GLN A 94 -0.87 9.38 9.89
CA GLN A 94 -1.36 10.71 10.25
C GLN A 94 -2.86 10.70 10.57
N THR A 95 -3.65 10.07 9.70
CA THR A 95 -5.10 10.06 9.80
C THR A 95 -5.62 9.04 10.82
N CYS A 96 -4.91 7.94 11.05
CA CYS A 96 -5.24 6.98 12.10
C CYS A 96 -4.97 7.55 13.50
N LEU A 97 -3.82 8.19 13.70
CA LEU A 97 -3.41 8.71 15.01
C LEU A 97 -3.93 10.13 15.27
N GLY A 98 -4.50 10.80 14.26
CA GLY A 98 -4.90 12.20 14.36
C GLY A 98 -3.69 13.13 14.56
N MET A 99 -2.54 12.77 13.97
CA MET A 99 -1.28 13.49 14.13
C MET A 99 -0.83 14.06 12.79
N SER A 100 -0.75 15.38 12.69
CA SER A 100 -0.04 16.03 11.59
C SER A 100 1.46 15.74 11.73
N ARG A 101 2.08 15.16 10.71
CA ARG A 101 3.52 14.81 10.75
C ARG A 101 4.40 16.04 10.95
N ASP A 102 4.05 17.14 10.30
CA ASP A 102 4.80 18.40 10.38
C ASP A 102 4.72 19.03 11.78
N ASP A 103 3.62 18.82 12.50
CA ASP A 103 3.41 19.36 13.85
C ASP A 103 3.85 18.39 14.95
N ALA A 104 3.90 17.08 14.66
CA ALA A 104 4.19 16.03 15.63
C ALA A 104 5.58 16.17 16.25
N ALA A 105 6.55 16.73 15.52
CA ALA A 105 7.90 16.96 16.03
C ALA A 105 7.93 17.77 17.34
N ASN A 106 6.90 18.59 17.60
CA ASN A 106 6.80 19.42 18.80
C ASN A 106 6.46 18.66 20.09
N PHE A 107 5.83 17.48 19.99
CA PHE A 107 5.36 16.73 21.17
C PHE A 107 5.74 15.25 21.15
N LEU A 108 5.99 14.66 19.98
CA LEU A 108 6.26 13.23 19.83
C LEU A 108 7.50 12.75 20.61
N PRO A 109 8.61 13.51 20.69
CA PRO A 109 9.73 13.13 21.55
C PRO A 109 9.34 12.99 23.02
N ALA A 110 8.43 13.84 23.52
CA ALA A 110 7.93 13.75 24.90
C ALA A 110 6.99 12.56 25.10
N TYR A 111 6.23 12.16 24.07
CA TYR A 111 5.40 10.94 24.11
C TYR A 111 6.26 9.69 24.16
N VAL A 112 7.31 9.62 23.33
CA VAL A 112 8.27 8.51 23.33
C VAL A 112 9.03 8.46 24.65
N GLY A 113 9.49 9.61 25.17
CA GLY A 113 10.18 9.68 26.46
C GLY A 113 9.33 9.25 27.66
N GLN A 114 8.00 9.34 27.55
CA GLN A 114 7.05 8.87 28.55
C GLN A 114 6.54 7.44 28.29
N GLY A 115 6.98 6.79 27.22
CA GLY A 115 6.55 5.43 26.86
C GLY A 115 5.10 5.35 26.37
N ILE A 116 4.50 6.47 25.93
CA ILE A 116 3.16 6.46 25.30
C ILE A 116 3.23 5.72 23.95
N TYR A 117 4.29 6.00 23.19
CA TYR A 117 4.70 5.19 22.05
C TYR A 117 6.10 4.67 22.31
N GLU A 118 6.37 3.43 21.90
CA GLU A 118 7.69 2.82 22.03
C GLU A 118 8.73 3.56 21.16
N ARG A 119 8.29 4.07 20.01
CA ARG A 119 9.10 4.75 19.00
C ARG A 119 8.24 5.69 18.18
N ASP A 120 8.89 6.52 17.37
CA ASP A 120 8.22 7.41 16.43
C ASP A 120 7.40 6.58 15.41
N PRO A 121 6.05 6.69 15.40
CA PRO A 121 5.16 5.94 14.51
C PRO A 121 5.26 6.34 13.04
N PHE A 122 5.99 7.41 12.70
CA PHE A 122 6.30 7.80 11.32
C PHE A 122 7.65 7.24 10.83
N ALA A 123 8.48 6.73 11.73
CA ALA A 123 9.75 6.09 11.41
C ALA A 123 9.61 4.56 11.39
N SER A 124 8.80 4.02 12.31
CA SER A 124 8.49 2.60 12.39
C SER A 124 7.00 2.43 12.60
N LEU A 125 6.40 1.51 11.86
CA LEU A 125 4.96 1.30 11.83
C LEU A 125 4.40 1.01 13.23
N ASP A 126 3.35 1.76 13.59
CA ASP A 126 2.48 1.43 14.72
C ASP A 126 1.66 0.18 14.39
N VAL A 127 2.06 -0.97 14.91
CA VAL A 127 1.41 -2.26 14.61
C VAL A 127 0.03 -2.35 15.26
N ASP A 128 -0.16 -1.77 16.44
CA ASP A 128 -1.37 -1.97 17.25
C ASP A 128 -2.54 -1.09 16.77
N GLY A 129 -2.27 0.06 16.16
CA GLY A 129 -3.27 0.92 15.52
C GLY A 129 -3.23 0.81 14.00
N VAL A 130 -2.20 1.37 13.38
CA VAL A 130 -2.08 1.46 11.90
C VAL A 130 -1.97 0.08 11.27
N GLY A 131 -1.24 -0.85 11.88
CA GLY A 131 -1.12 -2.23 11.44
C GLY A 131 -2.47 -2.95 11.37
N ARG A 132 -3.39 -2.66 12.31
CA ARG A 132 -4.75 -3.24 12.29
C ARG A 132 -5.57 -2.75 11.11
N LEU A 133 -5.42 -1.49 10.69
CA LEU A 133 -6.05 -1.00 9.46
C LEU A 133 -5.50 -1.72 8.23
N ILE A 134 -4.18 -1.94 8.18
CA ILE A 134 -3.53 -2.69 7.09
C ILE A 134 -4.10 -4.12 7.02
N GLU A 135 -4.21 -4.84 8.14
CA GLU A 135 -4.76 -6.19 8.18
C GLU A 135 -6.22 -6.27 7.71
N VAL A 136 -7.06 -5.33 8.15
CA VAL A 136 -8.45 -5.24 7.69
C VAL A 136 -8.50 -5.03 6.18
N ALA A 137 -7.63 -4.17 5.65
CA ALA A 137 -7.58 -3.87 4.23
C ALA A 137 -7.11 -5.06 3.40
N ILE A 138 -6.07 -5.79 3.86
CA ILE A 138 -5.57 -7.01 3.22
C ILE A 138 -6.67 -8.07 3.18
N HIS A 139 -7.35 -8.28 4.31
CA HIS A 139 -8.43 -9.27 4.40
C HIS A 139 -9.58 -8.93 3.46
N GLY A 140 -10.10 -7.70 3.53
CA GLY A 140 -11.19 -7.25 2.66
C GLY A 140 -10.79 -7.29 1.18
N GLY A 141 -9.57 -6.86 0.87
CA GLY A 141 -9.04 -6.86 -0.48
C GLY A 141 -8.97 -8.26 -1.08
N ARG A 142 -8.31 -9.20 -0.40
CA ARG A 142 -8.19 -10.59 -0.87
C ARG A 142 -9.50 -11.36 -0.85
N GLN A 143 -10.44 -11.01 0.04
CA GLN A 143 -11.77 -11.61 0.05
C GLN A 143 -12.54 -11.29 -1.25
N THR A 144 -12.41 -10.07 -1.76
CA THR A 144 -13.10 -9.64 -2.99
C THR A 144 -12.32 -9.97 -4.25
N ASN A 145 -11.00 -9.74 -4.25
CA ASN A 145 -10.11 -10.02 -5.36
C ASN A 145 -8.90 -10.81 -4.85
N ALA A 146 -8.94 -12.14 -4.99
CA ALA A 146 -7.87 -13.01 -4.52
C ALA A 146 -6.50 -12.76 -5.21
N ALA A 147 -6.51 -12.11 -6.37
CA ALA A 147 -5.32 -11.78 -7.14
C ALA A 147 -4.83 -10.33 -6.90
N VAL A 148 -5.48 -9.56 -6.02
CA VAL A 148 -5.05 -8.19 -5.72
C VAL A 148 -3.62 -8.20 -5.20
N LYS A 149 -2.75 -7.44 -5.87
CA LYS A 149 -1.37 -7.25 -5.45
C LYS A 149 -1.34 -6.23 -4.31
N LEU A 150 -0.59 -6.52 -3.25
CA LEU A 150 -0.56 -5.75 -2.01
C LEU A 150 0.88 -5.33 -1.72
N GLY A 151 1.14 -4.04 -1.59
CA GLY A 151 2.45 -3.57 -1.14
C GLY A 151 2.35 -2.36 -0.24
N ILE A 152 3.51 -1.88 0.22
CA ILE A 152 3.65 -0.70 1.07
C ILE A 152 4.68 0.24 0.46
N CYS A 153 4.45 1.54 0.59
CA CYS A 153 5.39 2.57 0.19
C CYS A 153 5.64 3.57 1.33
N GLY A 154 6.78 4.23 1.28
CA GLY A 154 7.15 5.29 2.22
C GLY A 154 8.30 4.89 3.14
N GLU A 155 8.40 5.58 4.28
CA GLU A 155 9.52 5.42 5.21
C GLU A 155 9.55 4.02 5.83
N HIS A 156 8.38 3.50 6.21
CA HIS A 156 8.21 2.18 6.82
C HIS A 156 8.65 1.03 5.90
N GLY A 157 8.60 1.21 4.57
CA GLY A 157 9.07 0.21 3.61
C GLY A 157 10.58 -0.05 3.68
N GLY A 158 11.34 0.78 4.41
CA GLY A 158 12.77 0.61 4.66
C GLY A 158 13.15 0.34 6.12
N ASP A 159 12.16 0.21 7.01
CA ASP A 159 12.39 -0.08 8.44
C ASP A 159 12.31 -1.60 8.70
N PRO A 160 13.36 -2.23 9.27
CA PRO A 160 13.37 -3.68 9.47
C PRO A 160 12.21 -4.25 10.29
N ALA A 161 11.72 -3.53 11.30
CA ALA A 161 10.61 -4.00 12.12
C ALA A 161 9.28 -3.92 11.36
N SER A 162 9.05 -2.83 10.64
CA SER A 162 7.90 -2.64 9.76
C SER A 162 7.88 -3.68 8.64
N ILE A 163 9.04 -4.01 8.04
CA ILE A 163 9.16 -5.06 7.02
C ILE A 163 8.83 -6.44 7.61
N ALA A 164 9.26 -6.72 8.84
CA ALA A 164 8.89 -7.97 9.51
C ALA A 164 7.37 -8.08 9.71
N PHE A 165 6.69 -6.98 10.06
CA PHE A 165 5.23 -6.94 10.07
C PHE A 165 4.64 -7.16 8.68
N CYS A 166 5.16 -6.51 7.64
CA CYS A 166 4.68 -6.68 6.26
C CYS A 166 4.75 -8.15 5.80
N GLU A 167 5.83 -8.85 6.13
CA GLU A 167 5.98 -10.28 5.88
C GLU A 167 4.93 -11.10 6.66
N SER A 168 4.68 -10.76 7.94
CA SER A 168 3.75 -11.51 8.80
C SER A 168 2.28 -11.38 8.38
N VAL A 169 1.90 -10.25 7.76
CA VAL A 169 0.56 -10.03 7.18
C VAL A 169 0.45 -10.44 5.71
N GLY A 170 1.57 -10.81 5.08
CA GLY A 170 1.61 -11.35 3.72
C GLY A 170 1.46 -10.31 2.61
N LEU A 171 2.09 -9.14 2.75
CA LEU A 171 2.31 -8.21 1.64
C LEU A 171 3.22 -8.84 0.58
N ASP A 172 2.99 -8.49 -0.68
CA ASP A 172 3.74 -9.01 -1.83
C ASP A 172 5.05 -8.24 -2.07
N TYR A 173 5.11 -6.96 -1.67
CA TYR A 173 6.33 -6.16 -1.77
C TYR A 173 6.41 -5.00 -0.75
N VAL A 174 7.63 -4.52 -0.54
CA VAL A 174 7.91 -3.24 0.13
C VAL A 174 8.65 -2.31 -0.82
N SER A 175 8.33 -1.01 -0.79
CA SER A 175 8.96 0.03 -1.60
C SER A 175 9.55 1.12 -0.71
N CYS A 176 10.83 1.44 -0.93
CA CYS A 176 11.58 2.39 -0.12
C CYS A 176 12.55 3.22 -0.97
N SER A 177 13.14 4.25 -0.35
CA SER A 177 14.13 5.09 -1.03
C SER A 177 15.35 4.27 -1.50
N PRO A 178 16.02 4.67 -2.59
CA PRO A 178 17.08 3.85 -3.22
C PRO A 178 18.17 3.37 -2.25
N TYR A 179 18.61 4.22 -1.33
CA TYR A 179 19.66 3.90 -0.37
C TYR A 179 19.22 2.90 0.71
N ARG A 180 17.90 2.75 0.95
CA ARG A 180 17.35 1.76 1.89
C ARG A 180 17.09 0.40 1.25
N VAL A 181 17.15 0.27 -0.08
CA VAL A 181 16.93 -1.00 -0.79
C VAL A 181 17.80 -2.15 -0.24
N PRO A 182 19.12 -1.99 0.02
CA PRO A 182 19.92 -3.05 0.60
C PRO A 182 19.46 -3.49 1.99
N ILE A 183 19.05 -2.53 2.83
CA ILE A 183 18.52 -2.78 4.17
C ILE A 183 17.19 -3.53 4.07
N ALA A 184 16.28 -3.08 3.20
CA ALA A 184 14.98 -3.69 3.01
C ALA A 184 15.09 -5.14 2.54
N ARG A 185 16.00 -5.42 1.60
CA ARG A 185 16.27 -6.79 1.14
C ARG A 185 16.79 -7.70 2.25
N LEU A 186 17.72 -7.21 3.07
CA LEU A 186 18.26 -7.98 4.20
C LEU A 186 17.17 -8.24 5.25
N ALA A 187 16.39 -7.21 5.60
CA ALA A 187 15.31 -7.32 6.56
C ALA A 187 14.21 -8.29 6.11
N ALA A 188 13.80 -8.23 4.83
CA ALA A 188 12.83 -9.16 4.24
C ALA A 188 13.34 -10.60 4.29
N ALA A 189 14.61 -10.84 3.94
CA ALA A 189 15.20 -12.18 4.04
C ALA A 189 15.21 -12.71 5.48
N GLN A 190 15.58 -11.87 6.46
CA GLN A 190 15.55 -12.23 7.87
C GLN A 190 14.13 -12.48 8.38
N ALA A 191 13.15 -11.68 7.96
CA ALA A 191 11.75 -11.88 8.30
C ALA A 191 11.22 -13.22 7.76
N SER A 192 11.50 -13.52 6.49
CA SER A 192 11.08 -14.75 5.84
C SER A 192 11.70 -16.00 6.51
N LEU A 193 12.99 -15.95 6.87
CA LEU A 193 13.64 -17.02 7.63
C LEU A 193 12.97 -17.23 9.00
N ARG A 194 12.69 -16.14 9.73
CA ARG A 194 12.00 -16.23 11.03
C ARG A 194 10.59 -16.79 10.89
N MET A 195 9.86 -16.49 9.81
CA MET A 195 8.55 -17.09 9.51
C MET A 195 8.68 -18.60 9.30
N GLN A 196 9.67 -19.05 8.52
CA GLN A 196 9.90 -20.48 8.26
C GLN A 196 10.30 -21.26 9.52
N GLU A 197 11.06 -20.65 10.42
CA GLU A 197 11.44 -21.22 11.72
C GLU A 197 10.34 -21.15 12.78
N GLY A 198 9.18 -20.55 12.48
CA GLY A 198 8.10 -20.32 13.45
C GLY A 198 8.43 -19.29 14.54
N ARG A 199 9.47 -18.48 14.34
CA ARG A 199 9.91 -17.40 15.25
C ARG A 199 9.24 -16.06 14.96
N LEU A 200 8.53 -15.97 13.84
CA LEU A 200 7.60 -14.89 13.50
C LEU A 200 6.24 -15.52 13.24
N GLY A 201 5.22 -15.10 14.00
CA GLY A 201 3.86 -15.58 13.81
C GLY A 201 3.21 -14.91 12.60
N LYS A 202 2.31 -15.62 11.91
CA LYS A 202 1.38 -14.96 10.98
C LYS A 202 0.49 -14.03 11.79
N SER A 203 0.30 -12.80 11.32
CA SER A 203 -0.68 -11.95 11.97
C SER A 203 -2.09 -12.50 11.75
N GLU A 204 -2.90 -12.55 12.80
CA GLU A 204 -4.29 -12.96 12.71
C GLU A 204 -5.16 -11.73 12.45
N ALA A 205 -5.86 -11.73 11.31
CA ALA A 205 -6.91 -10.76 11.04
C ALA A 205 -7.93 -10.76 12.19
N PRO A 206 -8.55 -9.61 12.54
CA PRO A 206 -9.61 -9.59 13.55
C PRO A 206 -10.72 -10.58 13.19
N VAL A 207 -10.76 -11.70 13.91
CA VAL A 207 -11.85 -12.67 13.85
C VAL A 207 -13.15 -11.93 14.18
N LYS A 208 -14.15 -12.04 13.29
CA LYS A 208 -15.55 -11.70 13.62
C LYS A 208 -15.94 -12.47 14.89
N GLY A 209 -15.92 -11.77 16.01
CA GLY A 209 -16.05 -12.39 17.33
C GLY A 209 -16.44 -11.40 18.40
N ALA A 210 -17.29 -10.41 18.08
CA ALA A 210 -18.14 -9.84 19.11
C ALA A 210 -19.09 -10.96 19.55
N LYS A 211 -18.65 -11.78 20.52
CA LYS A 211 -19.58 -12.54 21.36
C LYS A 211 -20.56 -11.49 21.87
N LYS A 212 -21.83 -11.63 21.47
CA LYS A 212 -22.94 -10.91 22.09
C LYS A 212 -22.77 -11.12 23.60
N ALA A 213 -22.41 -10.06 24.31
CA ALA A 213 -22.63 -10.01 25.74
C ALA A 213 -24.15 -10.10 25.91
N ALA A 214 -24.60 -11.23 26.44
CA ALA A 214 -25.95 -11.43 26.93
C ALA A 214 -26.10 -10.74 28.28
#